data_AF-A0A346R233-F1
#
_entry.id   AF-A0A346R233-F1
#
_cell.length_a   1.000
_cell.length_b   1.000
_cell.length_c   1.000
_cell.angle_alpha   90.00
_cell.angle_beta   90.00
_cell.angle_gamma   90.00
#
_symmetry.space_group_name_H-M   'P 1'
#
loop_
_entity.id
_entity.type
_entity.pdbx_description
1 polymer ?
#
loop_
_entity_poly.entity_id
_entity_poly.type
_entity_poly.pdbx_seq_one_letter_code
_entity_poly.pdbx_strand_id
1 'polypeptide(L)'
;MLYFARWKIGVIVLIVLAGVLTSLPNFFAAENVARWPDWIPGKQVVLGLDLQGGVYLLYEVDRKDYTTKRLRTLVGEVRDALRREEPRIGYTGLAVQGDDAVQLRLRDTARIDDARERLSELLNPLASSVFSGTAVNEFQLTVSDDGLARFTFTEEGLAQRVRSVVDQSIEVIRRRIDEMGTTDPSIQRQGEDRILVEAPGLSDPERLKALIGQTAQMTFHMVDSTMAPEQAAQTRPPVGTLLLPSVDDPPQLYLVEENALLTGEDLVDAQATFDQRSNEPVVSFRFNTSGARKFALVTQQNVNRAFAIVLDNEVVSAPVIREPILGGSGQISGSFTVEGANDLAILLRAGALPARLTILEERTVGPGLGADSIEAGKIASLLGTFGVVVFMLAAYGLFGVFANLALIVNMILIFGALSTLGATLTLPGIAGIVLTVGMAVDANVLIFERIREEARLGRSAIGAIDVGFNRALGTILDANITTLIAAVILFYLGSGPIRGFAVTLAIGIVTTVFSAFTFSRFLIAMWVQLRRPTRVPI
;
A
#
# COMPACT_ATOMS: atom_id res chain seq x y z
N MET A 1 -35.50 28.56 22.52
CA MET A 1 -34.17 27.92 22.64
C MET A 1 -33.13 28.58 21.72
N LEU A 2 -33.16 29.92 21.56
CA LEU A 2 -32.15 30.75 20.86
C LEU A 2 -31.00 31.22 21.78
N TYR A 3 -30.96 30.73 23.01
CA TYR A 3 -29.90 30.99 23.97
C TYR A 3 -28.82 29.92 23.84
N PHE A 4 -27.66 30.28 23.32
CA PHE A 4 -26.49 29.41 23.32
C PHE A 4 -25.73 29.59 24.63
N ALA A 5 -25.50 28.49 25.36
CA ALA A 5 -24.58 28.52 26.48
C ALA A 5 -23.18 28.93 25.99
N ARG A 6 -22.46 29.76 26.77
CA ARG A 6 -21.15 30.31 26.38
C ARG A 6 -20.13 29.23 25.96
N TRP A 7 -20.18 28.06 26.59
CA TRP A 7 -19.33 26.93 26.22
C TRP A 7 -19.65 26.38 24.82
N LYS A 8 -20.93 26.34 24.41
CA LYS A 8 -21.34 25.90 23.07
C LYS A 8 -20.84 26.86 21.99
N ILE A 9 -20.87 28.17 22.27
CA ILE A 9 -20.30 29.19 21.38
C ILE A 9 -18.79 28.97 21.24
N GLY A 10 -18.09 28.75 22.35
CA GLY A 10 -16.66 28.44 22.35
C GLY A 10 -16.33 27.22 21.49
N VAL A 11 -17.10 26.14 21.59
CA VAL A 11 -16.93 24.93 20.78
C VAL A 11 -17.15 25.20 19.28
N ILE A 12 -18.20 25.96 18.92
CA ILE A 12 -18.46 26.30 17.51
C ILE A 12 -17.30 27.09 16.92
N VAL A 13 -16.84 28.14 17.63
CA VAL A 13 -15.71 28.96 17.20
C VAL A 13 -14.43 28.14 17.10
N LEU A 14 -14.17 27.25 18.05
CA LEU A 14 -13.02 26.36 18.04
C LEU A 14 -13.03 25.43 16.81
N ILE A 15 -14.17 24.83 16.48
CA ILE A 15 -14.31 23.95 15.31
C ILE A 15 -14.04 24.74 14.02
N VAL A 16 -14.60 25.94 13.89
CA VAL A 16 -14.36 26.79 12.71
C VAL A 16 -12.89 27.21 12.62
N LEU A 17 -12.28 27.61 13.74
CA LEU A 17 -10.87 28.01 13.77
C LEU A 17 -9.94 26.83 13.47
N ALA A 18 -10.23 25.65 14.00
CA ALA A 18 -9.51 24.42 13.67
C ALA A 18 -9.64 24.10 12.17
N GLY A 19 -10.83 24.21 11.59
CA GLY A 19 -11.05 24.02 10.15
C GLY A 19 -10.28 25.02 9.29
N VAL A 20 -10.22 26.29 9.70
CA VAL A 20 -9.40 27.30 9.01
C VAL A 20 -7.93 26.92 9.11
N LEU A 21 -7.45 26.58 10.31
CA LEU A 21 -6.05 26.27 10.56
C LEU A 21 -5.57 25.02 9.79
N THR A 22 -6.42 24.01 9.66
CA THR A 22 -6.11 22.77 8.91
C THR A 22 -6.34 22.90 7.41
N SER A 23 -7.16 23.85 6.95
CA SER A 23 -7.35 24.10 5.51
C SER A 23 -6.35 25.10 4.93
N LEU A 24 -5.73 25.96 5.76
CA LEU A 24 -4.70 26.93 5.36
C LEU A 24 -3.58 26.37 4.47
N PRO A 25 -3.00 25.18 4.75
CA PRO A 25 -1.91 24.63 3.92
C PRO A 25 -2.29 24.48 2.45
N ASN A 26 -3.57 24.22 2.16
CA ASN A 26 -4.06 23.99 0.80
C ASN A 26 -4.04 25.25 -0.08
N PHE A 27 -3.86 26.44 0.52
CA PHE A 27 -3.82 27.71 -0.22
C PHE A 27 -2.40 28.16 -0.58
N PHE A 28 -1.37 27.48 -0.09
CA PHE A 28 0.04 27.81 -0.35
C PHE A 28 0.70 26.72 -1.19
N ALA A 29 1.76 27.08 -1.93
CA ALA A 29 2.57 26.10 -2.65
C ALA A 29 3.27 25.13 -1.67
N ALA A 30 3.38 23.86 -2.04
CA ALA A 30 3.97 22.80 -1.19
C ALA A 30 5.36 23.17 -0.64
N GLU A 31 6.19 23.84 -1.45
CA GLU A 31 7.53 24.31 -1.06
C GLU A 31 7.50 25.31 0.11
N ASN A 32 6.47 26.14 0.18
CA ASN A 32 6.32 27.12 1.26
C ASN A 32 5.76 26.48 2.53
N VAL A 33 4.88 25.49 2.37
CA VAL A 33 4.30 24.72 3.49
C VAL A 33 5.35 23.84 4.16
N ALA A 34 6.28 23.26 3.39
CA ALA A 34 7.39 22.45 3.92
C ALA A 34 8.35 23.24 4.83
N ARG A 35 8.34 24.58 4.76
CA ARG A 35 9.14 25.47 5.62
C ARG A 35 8.40 25.91 6.88
N TRP A 36 7.17 25.46 7.09
CA TRP A 36 6.40 25.85 8.26
C TRP A 36 6.90 25.13 9.53
N PRO A 37 6.79 25.78 10.70
CA PRO A 37 7.09 25.13 11.97
C PRO A 37 6.19 23.91 12.20
N ASP A 38 6.72 22.86 12.85
CA ASP A 38 6.02 21.59 13.11
C ASP A 38 4.69 21.71 13.89
N TRP A 39 4.46 22.86 14.56
CA TRP A 39 3.23 23.12 15.31
C TRP A 39 2.06 23.60 14.43
N ILE A 40 2.30 23.93 13.15
CA ILE A 40 1.27 24.26 12.16
C ILE A 40 1.00 23.00 11.33
N PRO A 41 -0.27 22.64 11.05
CA PRO A 41 -0.56 21.54 10.13
C PRO A 41 0.13 21.79 8.79
N GLY A 42 1.03 20.91 8.37
CA GLY A 42 1.70 20.99 7.06
C GLY A 42 1.07 20.13 5.97
N LYS A 43 0.03 19.36 6.32
CA LYS A 43 -0.58 18.37 5.40
C LYS A 43 -1.50 19.07 4.40
N GLN A 44 -1.28 18.84 3.12
CA GLN A 44 -2.19 19.26 2.06
C GLN A 44 -3.15 18.13 1.69
N VAL A 45 -4.22 18.46 0.97
CA VAL A 45 -5.10 17.47 0.37
C VAL A 45 -4.31 16.62 -0.62
N VAL A 46 -4.30 15.31 -0.40
CA VAL A 46 -3.70 14.35 -1.33
C VAL A 46 -4.59 14.26 -2.56
N LEU A 47 -4.03 14.41 -3.75
CA LEU A 47 -4.78 14.28 -5.00
C LEU A 47 -4.66 12.84 -5.50
N GLY A 48 -5.74 12.32 -6.09
CA GLY A 48 -5.77 10.97 -6.62
C GLY A 48 -5.14 10.85 -8.01
N LEU A 49 -4.97 9.61 -8.44
CA LEU A 49 -4.43 9.24 -9.75
C LEU A 49 -5.13 9.98 -10.92
N ASP A 50 -6.45 10.08 -10.87
CA ASP A 50 -7.26 10.77 -11.90
C ASP A 50 -6.94 12.26 -12.03
N LEU A 51 -6.32 12.88 -11.01
CA LEU A 51 -6.01 14.30 -10.96
C LEU A 51 -4.51 14.58 -11.16
N GLN A 52 -3.62 13.74 -10.62
CA GLN A 52 -2.17 13.90 -10.78
C GLN A 52 -1.59 13.18 -12.00
N GLY A 53 -2.34 12.25 -12.61
CA GLY A 53 -1.76 11.24 -13.49
C GLY A 53 -0.92 10.23 -12.72
N GLY A 54 -0.47 9.18 -13.42
CA GLY A 54 0.34 8.10 -12.85
C GLY A 54 -0.10 6.72 -13.36
N VAL A 55 0.13 5.70 -12.55
CA VAL A 55 -0.10 4.28 -12.93
C VAL A 55 -0.98 3.56 -11.92
N TYR A 56 -1.93 2.79 -12.44
CA TYR A 56 -2.72 1.78 -11.75
C TYR A 56 -2.28 0.40 -12.23
N LEU A 57 -1.83 -0.44 -11.30
CA LEU A 57 -1.36 -1.80 -11.58
C LEU A 57 -2.05 -2.77 -10.63
N LEU A 58 -2.75 -3.75 -11.19
CA LEU A 58 -3.28 -4.88 -10.44
C LEU A 58 -2.42 -6.12 -10.69
N TYR A 59 -1.73 -6.55 -9.66
CA TYR A 59 -0.91 -7.75 -9.67
C TYR A 59 -1.65 -8.94 -9.04
N GLU A 60 -1.40 -10.14 -9.55
CA GLU A 60 -1.78 -11.41 -8.92
C GLU A 60 -0.53 -12.19 -8.54
N VAL A 61 -0.52 -12.76 -7.34
CA VAL A 61 0.56 -13.61 -6.88
C VAL A 61 0.48 -14.96 -7.59
N ASP A 62 1.55 -15.36 -8.26
CA ASP A 62 1.64 -16.67 -8.91
C ASP A 62 1.71 -17.77 -7.84
N ARG A 63 0.54 -18.36 -7.57
CA ARG A 63 0.40 -19.46 -6.60
C ARG A 63 1.25 -20.67 -6.99
N LYS A 64 1.42 -20.96 -8.29
CA LYS A 64 2.18 -22.12 -8.76
C LYS A 64 3.68 -21.92 -8.58
N ASP A 65 4.17 -20.70 -8.81
CA ASP A 65 5.55 -20.34 -8.51
C ASP A 65 5.85 -20.53 -7.01
N TYR A 66 4.95 -20.03 -6.15
CA TYR A 66 5.07 -20.21 -4.70
C TYR A 66 5.10 -21.69 -4.28
N THR A 67 4.12 -22.50 -4.72
CA THR A 67 4.05 -23.91 -4.33
C THR A 67 5.27 -24.68 -4.83
N THR A 68 5.71 -24.45 -6.06
CA THR A 68 6.89 -25.11 -6.64
C THR A 68 8.15 -24.79 -5.84
N LYS A 69 8.38 -23.52 -5.49
CA LYS A 69 9.52 -23.09 -4.68
C LYS A 69 9.45 -23.70 -3.28
N ARG A 70 8.29 -23.64 -2.63
CA ARG A 70 8.11 -24.17 -1.27
C ARG A 70 8.31 -25.69 -1.20
N LEU A 71 7.81 -26.44 -2.19
CA LEU A 71 8.01 -27.90 -2.28
C LEU A 71 9.48 -28.26 -2.46
N ARG A 72 10.25 -27.47 -3.23
CA ARG A 72 11.71 -27.65 -3.37
C ARG A 72 12.43 -27.40 -2.05
N THR A 73 12.08 -26.34 -1.32
CA THR A 73 12.62 -26.07 0.01
C THR A 73 12.29 -27.21 0.97
N LEU A 74 11.04 -27.70 0.95
CA LEU A 74 10.60 -28.83 1.78
C LEU A 74 11.40 -30.11 1.49
N VAL A 75 11.74 -30.40 0.22
CA VAL A 75 12.63 -31.51 -0.12
C VAL A 75 14.00 -31.38 0.56
N GLY A 76 14.55 -30.17 0.65
CA GLY A 76 15.79 -29.88 1.37
C GLY A 76 15.65 -30.08 2.88
N GLU A 77 14.59 -29.53 3.48
CA GLU A 77 14.27 -29.66 4.91
C GLU A 77 14.08 -31.13 5.32
N VAL A 78 13.33 -31.89 4.52
CA VAL A 78 13.10 -33.34 4.73
C VAL A 78 14.40 -34.13 4.62
N ARG A 79 15.23 -33.82 3.61
CA ARG A 79 16.56 -34.45 3.44
C ARG A 79 17.43 -34.21 4.68
N ASP A 80 17.43 -32.98 5.18
CA ASP A 80 18.22 -32.57 6.33
C ASP A 80 17.73 -33.21 7.62
N ALA A 81 16.42 -33.20 7.89
CA ALA A 81 15.82 -33.83 9.06
C ALA A 81 16.13 -35.34 9.15
N LEU A 82 16.15 -36.04 8.01
CA LEU A 82 16.42 -37.49 8.00
C LEU A 82 17.93 -37.84 8.02
N ARG A 83 18.82 -36.93 7.62
CA ARG A 83 20.28 -37.20 7.49
C ARG A 83 21.16 -36.56 8.56
N ARG A 84 20.81 -35.37 9.05
CA ARG A 84 21.67 -34.56 9.93
C ARG A 84 21.57 -35.03 11.38
N GLU A 85 20.43 -35.56 11.78
CA GLU A 85 20.20 -36.09 13.13
C GLU A 85 20.54 -37.59 13.24
N GLU A 86 21.24 -37.96 14.32
CA GLU A 86 21.55 -39.35 14.62
C GLU A 86 20.40 -40.02 15.41
N PRO A 87 19.99 -41.25 15.07
CA PRO A 87 20.49 -42.09 13.98
C PRO A 87 19.93 -41.69 12.60
N ARG A 88 20.72 -41.89 11.54
CA ARG A 88 20.31 -41.59 10.15
C ARG A 88 19.19 -42.52 9.68
N ILE A 89 18.17 -41.97 9.04
CA ILE A 89 17.06 -42.72 8.47
C ILE A 89 17.24 -42.82 6.96
N GLY A 90 17.37 -44.04 6.45
CA GLY A 90 17.54 -44.28 5.02
C GLY A 90 16.23 -44.11 4.25
N TYR A 91 16.25 -43.35 3.16
CA TYR A 91 15.08 -43.15 2.29
C TYR A 91 15.43 -43.33 0.80
N THR A 92 14.41 -43.53 -0.04
CA THR A 92 14.48 -43.55 -1.50
C THR A 92 13.39 -42.67 -2.11
N GLY A 93 13.62 -42.22 -3.34
CA GLY A 93 12.59 -41.55 -4.14
C GLY A 93 12.13 -40.19 -3.59
N LEU A 94 12.93 -39.51 -2.77
CA LEU A 94 12.60 -38.17 -2.30
C LEU A 94 12.57 -37.19 -3.49
N ALA A 95 11.36 -36.83 -3.89
CA ALA A 95 11.11 -35.91 -4.98
C ALA A 95 9.75 -35.23 -4.80
N VAL A 96 9.59 -34.11 -5.51
CA VAL A 96 8.27 -33.51 -5.71
C VAL A 96 7.47 -34.42 -6.66
N GLN A 97 6.25 -34.76 -6.28
CA GLN A 97 5.34 -35.59 -7.05
C GLN A 97 4.12 -34.76 -7.45
N GLY A 98 3.98 -34.47 -8.74
CA GLY A 98 2.93 -33.56 -9.22
C GLY A 98 3.20 -32.11 -8.80
N ASP A 99 2.13 -31.35 -8.57
CA ASP A 99 2.20 -29.92 -8.26
C ASP A 99 1.92 -29.62 -6.76
N ASP A 100 1.58 -30.63 -5.96
CA ASP A 100 1.00 -30.46 -4.63
C ASP A 100 1.66 -31.29 -3.52
N ALA A 101 2.57 -32.20 -3.86
CA ALA A 101 3.09 -33.17 -2.91
C ALA A 101 4.60 -33.40 -2.97
N VAL A 102 5.19 -33.69 -1.80
CA VAL A 102 6.52 -34.30 -1.68
C VAL A 102 6.35 -35.72 -1.18
N GLN A 103 6.95 -36.68 -1.88
CA GLN A 103 6.89 -38.09 -1.53
C GLN A 103 8.28 -38.64 -1.24
N LEU A 104 8.38 -39.51 -0.25
CA LEU A 104 9.55 -40.37 -0.03
C LEU A 104 9.11 -41.77 0.41
N ARG A 105 10.03 -42.73 0.27
CA ARG A 105 9.86 -44.07 0.84
C ARG A 105 10.99 -44.40 1.78
N LEU A 106 10.63 -44.75 3.02
CA LEU A 106 11.56 -45.18 4.05
C LEU A 106 12.10 -46.57 3.68
N ARG A 107 13.42 -46.77 3.82
CA ARG A 107 14.07 -48.06 3.58
C ARG A 107 13.93 -49.00 4.77
N ASP A 108 13.87 -48.42 5.97
CA ASP A 108 13.85 -49.15 7.23
C ASP A 108 12.45 -49.05 7.83
N THR A 109 11.70 -50.15 7.78
CA THR A 109 10.33 -50.22 8.30
C THR A 109 10.29 -50.30 9.83
N ALA A 110 11.41 -50.60 10.49
CA ALA A 110 11.49 -50.65 11.95
C ALA A 110 11.57 -49.24 12.60
N ARG A 111 11.81 -48.19 11.80
CA ARG A 111 11.99 -46.80 12.26
C ARG A 111 10.93 -45.84 11.69
N ILE A 112 9.76 -46.37 11.33
CA ILE A 112 8.66 -45.55 10.81
C ILE A 112 8.17 -44.56 11.88
N ASP A 113 8.14 -44.95 13.15
CA ASP A 113 7.68 -44.08 14.24
C ASP A 113 8.66 -42.91 14.46
N ASP A 114 9.96 -43.19 14.52
CA ASP A 114 11.02 -42.16 14.62
C ASP A 114 10.96 -41.19 13.42
N ALA A 115 10.76 -41.73 12.21
CA ALA A 115 10.62 -40.91 11.00
C ALA A 115 9.35 -40.05 11.05
N ARG A 116 8.23 -40.58 11.56
CA ARG A 116 6.97 -39.85 11.69
C ARG A 116 7.13 -38.67 12.65
N GLU A 117 7.79 -38.87 13.80
CA GLU A 117 8.06 -37.82 14.78
C GLU A 117 8.90 -36.69 14.17
N ARG A 118 10.06 -36.99 13.58
CA ARG A 118 10.91 -35.97 12.94
C ARG A 118 10.24 -35.24 11.79
N LEU A 119 9.49 -35.96 10.96
CA LEU A 119 8.78 -35.35 9.83
C LEU A 119 7.58 -34.51 10.29
N SER A 120 6.99 -34.83 11.44
CA SER A 120 5.91 -34.03 12.02
C SER A 120 6.39 -32.68 12.56
N GLU A 121 7.67 -32.54 12.94
CA GLU A 121 8.25 -31.26 13.33
C GLU A 121 8.32 -30.27 12.16
N LEU A 122 8.39 -30.78 10.92
CA LEU A 122 8.34 -29.96 9.70
C LEU A 122 6.93 -29.43 9.41
N LEU A 123 5.90 -29.93 10.10
CA LEU A 123 4.54 -29.38 10.07
C LEU A 123 4.51 -28.11 10.92
N ASN A 124 5.19 -27.07 10.45
CA ASN A 124 5.19 -25.76 11.10
C ASN A 124 3.75 -25.24 11.23
N PRO A 125 3.21 -25.06 12.45
CA PRO A 125 1.89 -24.49 12.63
C PRO A 125 1.92 -23.00 12.24
N LEU A 126 1.12 -22.60 11.23
CA LEU A 126 1.17 -21.26 10.65
C LEU A 126 0.56 -20.18 11.57
N ALA A 127 -0.36 -20.56 12.45
CA ALA A 127 -0.86 -19.80 13.60
C ALA A 127 -1.94 -20.63 14.32
N SER A 128 -2.08 -20.42 15.64
CA SER A 128 -3.32 -20.75 16.36
C SER A 128 -4.34 -19.64 16.09
N SER A 129 -5.45 -19.96 15.45
CA SER A 129 -6.59 -19.03 15.40
C SER A 129 -7.01 -18.71 16.85
N VAL A 130 -6.90 -17.44 17.24
CA VAL A 130 -7.23 -16.96 18.61
C VAL A 130 -8.68 -17.31 18.99
N PHE A 131 -9.55 -17.52 18.00
CA PHE A 131 -10.97 -17.78 18.20
C PHE A 131 -11.34 -19.28 18.17
N SER A 132 -10.53 -20.14 17.52
CA SER A 132 -10.86 -21.58 17.39
C SER A 132 -9.84 -22.52 18.03
N GLY A 133 -8.67 -22.05 18.47
CA GLY A 133 -7.67 -22.87 19.15
C GLY A 133 -7.00 -23.95 18.28
N THR A 134 -7.45 -24.16 17.04
CA THR A 134 -6.86 -25.11 16.10
C THR A 134 -5.68 -24.46 15.38
N ALA A 135 -4.52 -25.10 15.44
CA ALA A 135 -3.37 -24.75 14.61
C ALA A 135 -3.66 -25.14 13.17
N VAL A 136 -3.54 -24.19 12.24
CA VAL A 136 -3.61 -24.48 10.80
C VAL A 136 -2.22 -24.86 10.33
N ASN A 137 -2.06 -26.09 9.82
CA ASN A 137 -0.79 -26.58 9.29
C ASN A 137 -0.71 -26.32 7.79
N GLU A 138 0.45 -25.86 7.31
CA GLU A 138 0.72 -25.66 5.87
C GLU A 138 0.57 -26.97 5.09
N PHE A 139 1.06 -28.07 5.69
CA PHE A 139 1.07 -29.40 5.10
C PHE A 139 0.29 -30.39 5.96
N GLN A 140 -0.19 -31.43 5.32
CA GLN A 140 -0.62 -32.68 5.95
C GLN A 140 0.42 -33.75 5.65
N LEU A 141 0.86 -34.46 6.70
CA LEU A 141 1.76 -35.60 6.58
C LEU A 141 0.96 -36.90 6.69
N THR A 142 1.06 -37.74 5.67
CA THR A 142 0.58 -39.12 5.70
C THR A 142 1.78 -40.05 5.68
N VAL A 143 1.99 -40.83 6.76
CA VAL A 143 3.00 -41.90 6.82
C VAL A 143 2.29 -43.24 6.92
N SER A 144 2.32 -44.00 5.84
CA SER A 144 1.74 -45.33 5.75
C SER A 144 2.66 -46.40 6.35
N ASP A 145 2.08 -47.52 6.79
CA ASP A 145 2.81 -48.65 7.40
C ASP A 145 3.76 -49.36 6.42
N ASP A 146 3.60 -49.14 5.11
CA ASP A 146 4.51 -49.60 4.05
C ASP A 146 5.78 -48.71 3.92
N GLY A 147 5.92 -47.71 4.80
CA GLY A 147 7.04 -46.77 4.81
C GLY A 147 6.90 -45.63 3.81
N LEU A 148 5.74 -45.45 3.18
CA LEU A 148 5.48 -44.32 2.30
C LEU A 148 5.11 -43.07 3.11
N ALA A 149 5.93 -42.02 3.04
CA ALA A 149 5.62 -40.72 3.61
C ALA A 149 5.32 -39.70 2.51
N ARG A 150 4.19 -38.99 2.66
CA ARG A 150 3.72 -37.97 1.72
C ARG A 150 3.33 -36.70 2.47
N PHE A 151 3.91 -35.58 2.06
CA PHE A 151 3.46 -34.25 2.43
C PHE A 151 2.54 -33.72 1.31
N THR A 152 1.36 -33.23 1.68
CA THR A 152 0.42 -32.56 0.76
C THR A 152 0.00 -31.23 1.34
N PHE A 153 -0.19 -30.20 0.51
CA PHE A 153 -0.76 -28.94 0.99
C PHE A 153 -2.18 -29.13 1.54
N THR A 154 -2.50 -28.44 2.63
CA THR A 154 -3.90 -28.27 3.05
C THR A 154 -4.50 -27.06 2.34
N GLU A 155 -5.78 -27.10 1.97
CA GLU A 155 -6.43 -25.95 1.30
C GLU A 155 -6.41 -24.69 2.18
N GLU A 156 -6.72 -24.85 3.47
CA GLU A 156 -6.73 -23.76 4.45
C GLU A 156 -5.32 -23.18 4.70
N GLY A 157 -4.32 -24.06 4.83
CA GLY A 157 -2.92 -23.66 5.04
C GLY A 157 -2.36 -22.93 3.83
N LEU A 158 -2.63 -23.42 2.62
CA LEU A 158 -2.20 -22.76 1.39
C LEU A 158 -2.86 -21.38 1.24
N ALA A 159 -4.17 -21.26 1.48
CA ALA A 159 -4.86 -19.96 1.40
C ALA A 159 -4.29 -18.93 2.40
N GLN A 160 -4.05 -19.35 3.65
CA GLN A 160 -3.44 -18.50 4.66
C GLN A 160 -2.00 -18.09 4.29
N ARG A 161 -1.25 -19.00 3.68
CA ARG A 161 0.12 -18.74 3.24
C ARG A 161 0.17 -17.78 2.06
N VAL A 162 -0.71 -17.94 1.07
CA VAL A 162 -0.86 -17.01 -0.05
C VAL A 162 -1.19 -15.60 0.45
N ARG A 163 -2.11 -15.47 1.42
CA ARG A 163 -2.40 -14.17 2.06
C ARG A 163 -1.15 -13.57 2.73
N SER A 164 -0.36 -14.39 3.41
CA SER A 164 0.89 -13.94 4.03
C SER A 164 1.93 -13.51 2.98
N VAL A 165 2.01 -14.21 1.85
CA VAL A 165 2.87 -13.86 0.72
C VAL A 165 2.45 -12.54 0.07
N VAL A 166 1.14 -12.29 -0.03
CA VAL A 166 0.59 -11.01 -0.48
C VAL A 166 1.02 -9.89 0.46
N ASP A 167 0.84 -10.07 1.77
CA ASP A 167 1.18 -9.05 2.77
C ASP A 167 2.70 -8.76 2.78
N GLN A 168 3.54 -9.78 2.63
CA GLN A 168 4.99 -9.61 2.46
C GLN A 168 5.37 -8.91 1.16
N SER A 169 4.72 -9.28 0.05
CA SER A 169 4.93 -8.63 -1.25
C SER A 169 4.55 -7.15 -1.20
N ILE A 170 3.45 -6.80 -0.52
CA ILE A 170 3.04 -5.39 -0.31
C ILE A 170 4.17 -4.59 0.36
N GLU A 171 4.82 -5.15 1.37
CA GLU A 171 5.91 -4.47 2.10
C GLU A 171 7.17 -4.32 1.23
N VAL A 172 7.49 -5.31 0.40
CA VAL A 172 8.59 -5.20 -0.57
C VAL A 172 8.28 -4.13 -1.63
N ILE A 173 7.07 -4.15 -2.19
CA ILE A 173 6.62 -3.15 -3.18
C ILE A 173 6.67 -1.75 -2.57
N ARG A 174 6.20 -1.58 -1.33
CA ARG A 174 6.25 -0.30 -0.61
C ARG A 174 7.69 0.22 -0.54
N ARG A 175 8.62 -0.60 -0.07
CA ARG A 175 10.04 -0.22 0.00
C ARG A 175 10.62 0.14 -1.37
N ARG A 176 10.28 -0.58 -2.45
CA ARG A 176 10.75 -0.25 -3.82
C ARG A 176 10.22 1.09 -4.30
N ILE A 177 8.94 1.37 -4.03
CA ILE A 177 8.28 2.59 -4.48
C ILE A 177 8.76 3.80 -3.66
N ASP A 178 8.91 3.66 -2.35
CA ASP A 178 9.40 4.73 -1.47
C ASP A 178 10.82 5.19 -1.88
N GLU A 179 11.67 4.25 -2.30
CA GLU A 179 13.03 4.53 -2.78
C GLU A 179 13.07 5.24 -4.15
N MET A 180 11.99 5.17 -4.93
CA MET A 180 11.86 5.96 -6.16
C MET A 180 11.48 7.42 -5.89
N GLY A 181 11.15 7.78 -4.64
CA GLY A 181 10.81 9.13 -4.26
C GLY A 181 9.44 9.61 -4.76
N THR A 182 8.52 8.69 -5.06
CA THR A 182 7.11 9.08 -5.33
C THR A 182 6.42 9.46 -4.02
N THR A 183 5.59 10.48 -4.09
CA THR A 183 4.78 10.95 -2.96
C THR A 183 3.48 10.14 -2.90
N ASP A 184 3.36 9.34 -1.84
CA ASP A 184 2.12 8.71 -1.38
C ASP A 184 1.52 7.60 -2.28
N PRO A 185 2.23 6.47 -2.51
CA PRO A 185 1.66 5.33 -3.20
C PRO A 185 0.56 4.64 -2.37
N SER A 186 -0.53 4.26 -3.03
CA SER A 186 -1.60 3.46 -2.44
C SER A 186 -1.39 1.99 -2.84
N ILE A 187 -0.94 1.18 -1.88
CA ILE A 187 -0.71 -0.25 -2.06
C ILE A 187 -1.67 -1.00 -1.16
N GLN A 188 -2.60 -1.74 -1.75
CA GLN A 188 -3.67 -2.41 -1.02
C GLN A 188 -3.85 -3.84 -1.53
N ARG A 189 -4.18 -4.75 -0.61
CA ARG A 189 -4.62 -6.10 -0.98
C ARG A 189 -6.03 -6.03 -1.58
N GLN A 190 -6.22 -6.70 -2.71
CA GLN A 190 -7.52 -6.85 -3.37
C GLN A 190 -7.90 -8.34 -3.44
N GLY A 191 -8.83 -8.80 -2.62
CA GLY A 191 -9.15 -10.23 -2.54
C GLY A 191 -8.11 -11.03 -1.75
N GLU A 192 -7.84 -12.27 -2.17
CA GLU A 192 -6.95 -13.20 -1.44
C GLU A 192 -5.51 -13.21 -1.94
N ASP A 193 -5.30 -12.99 -3.24
CA ASP A 193 -4.03 -13.18 -3.94
C ASP A 193 -3.62 -12.00 -4.83
N ARG A 194 -4.33 -10.87 -4.76
CA ARG A 194 -4.05 -9.70 -5.61
C ARG A 194 -3.60 -8.48 -4.83
N ILE A 195 -2.77 -7.70 -5.48
CA ILE A 195 -2.18 -6.47 -4.96
C ILE A 195 -2.50 -5.35 -5.94
N LEU A 196 -3.25 -4.37 -5.47
CA LEU A 196 -3.48 -3.12 -6.16
C LEU A 196 -2.37 -2.14 -5.79
N VAL A 197 -1.70 -1.60 -6.80
CA VAL A 197 -0.68 -0.55 -6.67
C VAL A 197 -1.14 0.67 -7.48
N GLU A 198 -1.29 1.79 -6.80
CA GLU A 198 -1.54 3.09 -7.40
C GLU A 198 -0.36 4.01 -7.06
N ALA A 199 0.34 4.49 -8.09
CA ALA A 199 1.49 5.39 -7.95
C ALA A 199 1.18 6.71 -8.66
N PRO A 200 0.67 7.72 -7.94
CA PRO A 200 0.38 9.04 -8.48
C PRO A 200 1.65 9.80 -8.86
N GLY A 201 1.56 10.70 -9.85
CA GLY A 201 2.64 11.63 -10.22
C GLY A 201 3.85 10.98 -10.88
N LEU A 202 3.84 9.66 -11.13
CA LEU A 202 4.96 8.98 -11.77
C LEU A 202 4.95 9.19 -13.29
N SER A 203 6.11 9.62 -13.81
CA SER A 203 6.27 9.94 -15.23
C SER A 203 6.63 8.73 -16.11
N ASP A 204 7.24 7.69 -15.52
CA ASP A 204 7.69 6.48 -16.24
C ASP A 204 7.06 5.21 -15.65
N PRO A 205 5.96 4.73 -16.27
CA PRO A 205 5.30 3.48 -15.89
C PRO A 205 6.14 2.24 -16.14
N GLU A 206 6.99 2.23 -17.18
CA GLU A 206 7.75 1.04 -17.56
C GLU A 206 8.82 0.73 -16.53
N ARG A 207 9.52 1.77 -16.05
CA ARG A 207 10.50 1.63 -14.98
C ARG A 207 9.88 1.11 -13.68
N LEU A 208 8.70 1.62 -13.30
CA LEU A 208 7.96 1.11 -12.14
C LEU A 208 7.59 -0.37 -12.30
N LYS A 209 7.10 -0.76 -13.48
CA LYS A 209 6.74 -2.14 -13.77
C LYS A 209 7.95 -3.07 -13.70
N ALA A 210 9.09 -2.65 -14.23
CA ALA A 210 10.34 -3.41 -14.16
C ALA A 210 10.76 -3.63 -12.69
N LEU A 211 10.71 -2.57 -11.87
CA LEU A 211 11.10 -2.65 -10.46
C LEU A 211 10.12 -3.47 -9.62
N ILE A 212 8.80 -3.36 -9.83
CA ILE A 212 7.81 -4.11 -9.06
C ILE A 212 7.74 -5.57 -9.51
N GLY A 213 7.82 -5.83 -10.82
CA GLY A 213 7.61 -7.17 -11.38
C GLY A 213 8.77 -8.14 -11.15
N GLN A 214 9.98 -7.65 -10.91
CA GLN A 214 11.16 -8.50 -10.69
C GLN A 214 11.15 -9.16 -9.31
N THR A 215 11.46 -10.46 -9.23
CA THR A 215 11.59 -11.13 -7.93
C THR A 215 12.79 -10.63 -7.16
N ALA A 216 13.90 -10.31 -7.85
CA ALA A 216 15.15 -9.86 -7.26
C ALA A 216 15.71 -10.84 -6.20
N GLN A 217 15.60 -12.14 -6.49
CA GLN A 217 16.18 -13.17 -5.64
C GLN A 217 17.70 -13.14 -5.83
N MET A 218 18.40 -12.55 -4.86
CA MET A 218 19.85 -12.50 -4.85
C MET A 218 20.44 -13.66 -4.06
N THR A 219 21.35 -14.40 -4.69
CA THR A 219 22.11 -15.48 -4.06
C THR A 219 23.58 -15.37 -4.41
N PHE A 220 24.43 -15.82 -3.48
CA PHE A 220 25.87 -15.80 -3.67
C PHE A 220 26.41 -17.22 -3.68
N HIS A 221 27.16 -17.55 -4.71
CA HIS A 221 27.66 -18.90 -4.98
C HIS A 221 29.16 -18.86 -5.24
N MET A 222 29.88 -19.93 -4.89
CA MET A 222 31.23 -20.11 -5.40
C MET A 222 31.16 -20.57 -6.85
N VAL A 223 32.07 -20.07 -7.68
CA VAL A 223 32.28 -20.59 -9.03
C VAL A 223 33.04 -21.91 -8.92
N ASP A 224 32.56 -22.91 -9.64
CA ASP A 224 33.24 -24.18 -9.81
C ASP A 224 34.13 -24.11 -11.07
N SER A 225 35.43 -24.28 -10.88
CA SER A 225 36.43 -24.29 -11.95
C SER A 225 36.93 -25.69 -12.31
N THR A 226 36.29 -26.75 -11.81
CA THR A 226 36.68 -28.14 -12.08
C THR A 226 36.36 -28.59 -13.51
N MET A 227 35.35 -27.97 -14.13
CA MET A 227 34.93 -28.23 -15.51
C MET A 227 34.70 -26.91 -16.25
N ALA A 228 35.07 -26.86 -17.52
CA ALA A 228 34.78 -25.70 -18.37
C ALA A 228 33.25 -25.56 -18.57
N PRO A 229 32.66 -24.36 -18.45
CA PRO A 229 31.22 -24.16 -18.62
C PRO A 229 30.68 -24.65 -19.97
N GLU A 230 31.46 -24.52 -21.05
CA GLU A 230 31.08 -24.97 -22.39
C GLU A 230 31.04 -26.50 -22.49
N GLN A 231 31.90 -27.18 -21.74
CA GLN A 231 31.85 -28.65 -21.63
C GLN A 231 30.65 -29.07 -20.78
N ALA A 232 30.37 -28.40 -19.67
CA ALA A 232 29.20 -28.67 -18.83
C ALA A 232 27.87 -28.47 -19.59
N ALA A 233 27.83 -27.53 -20.52
CA ALA A 233 26.69 -27.32 -21.42
C ALA A 233 26.44 -28.50 -22.38
N GLN A 234 27.50 -29.20 -22.79
CA GLN A 234 27.44 -30.34 -23.72
C GLN A 234 27.31 -31.69 -22.99
N THR A 235 28.00 -31.84 -21.87
CA THR A 235 28.01 -33.02 -21.01
C THR A 235 27.53 -32.59 -19.64
N ARG A 236 26.24 -32.82 -19.36
CA ARG A 236 25.49 -32.50 -18.13
C ARG A 236 26.36 -32.05 -16.93
N PRO A 237 26.02 -30.93 -16.26
CA PRO A 237 26.85 -30.36 -15.20
C PRO A 237 27.13 -31.37 -14.05
N PRO A 238 28.32 -31.28 -13.41
CA PRO A 238 28.67 -32.07 -12.24
C PRO A 238 27.60 -32.03 -11.14
N VAL A 239 27.48 -33.12 -10.39
CA VAL A 239 26.50 -33.21 -9.29
C VAL A 239 26.75 -32.11 -8.26
N GLY A 240 25.71 -31.34 -7.92
CA GLY A 240 25.81 -30.23 -6.97
C GLY A 240 26.28 -28.90 -7.59
N THR A 241 26.25 -28.79 -8.93
CA THR A 241 26.53 -27.54 -9.64
C THR A 241 25.37 -27.13 -10.54
N LEU A 242 25.25 -25.82 -10.78
CA LEU A 242 24.29 -25.20 -11.68
C LEU A 242 25.05 -24.46 -12.78
N LEU A 243 24.55 -24.56 -14.01
CA LEU A 243 25.07 -23.80 -15.14
C LEU A 243 24.15 -22.61 -15.35
N LEU A 244 24.67 -21.40 -15.15
CA LEU A 244 23.90 -20.16 -15.24
C LEU A 244 24.50 -19.22 -16.30
N PRO A 245 23.67 -18.54 -17.13
CA PRO A 245 24.13 -17.48 -18.01
C PRO A 245 24.42 -16.19 -17.22
N SER A 246 25.32 -15.34 -17.74
CA SER A 246 25.51 -13.98 -17.27
C SER A 246 24.56 -13.00 -17.93
N VAL A 247 24.39 -11.84 -17.30
CA VAL A 247 23.60 -10.72 -17.82
C VAL A 247 24.27 -9.97 -18.98
N ASP A 248 25.50 -10.32 -19.34
CA ASP A 248 26.26 -9.67 -20.41
C ASP A 248 25.70 -10.02 -21.80
N ASP A 249 25.95 -9.18 -22.81
CA ASP A 249 25.64 -9.47 -24.21
C ASP A 249 26.94 -9.56 -25.04
N PRO A 250 27.34 -10.75 -25.55
CA PRO A 250 26.65 -12.04 -25.44
C PRO A 250 26.80 -12.70 -24.04
N PRO A 251 25.81 -13.53 -23.62
CA PRO A 251 25.80 -14.14 -22.30
C PRO A 251 26.92 -15.18 -22.15
N GLN A 252 27.70 -15.04 -21.08
CA GLN A 252 28.76 -15.98 -20.72
C GLN A 252 28.21 -17.03 -19.74
N LEU A 253 28.60 -18.29 -19.91
CA LEU A 253 28.15 -19.35 -19.01
C LEU A 253 29.10 -19.46 -17.82
N TYR A 254 28.52 -19.55 -16.63
CA TYR A 254 29.24 -19.78 -15.38
C TYR A 254 28.74 -21.09 -14.75
N LEU A 255 29.68 -21.91 -14.30
CA LEU A 255 29.38 -23.07 -13.48
C LEU A 255 29.49 -22.65 -12.01
N VAL A 256 28.39 -22.73 -11.27
CA VAL A 256 28.30 -22.32 -9.87
C VAL A 256 27.88 -23.47 -8.98
N GLU A 257 28.31 -23.47 -7.72
CA GLU A 257 27.86 -24.47 -6.74
C GLU A 257 26.35 -24.31 -6.46
N GLU A 258 25.59 -25.40 -6.37
CA GLU A 258 24.12 -25.38 -6.22
C GLU A 258 23.67 -24.74 -4.89
N ASN A 259 24.45 -24.92 -3.83
CA ASN A 259 24.12 -24.37 -2.52
C ASN A 259 24.55 -22.90 -2.43
N ALA A 260 23.59 -22.00 -2.21
CA ALA A 260 23.89 -20.60 -1.92
C ALA A 260 24.54 -20.46 -0.53
N LEU A 261 25.65 -19.71 -0.47
CA LEU A 261 26.37 -19.46 0.79
C LEU A 261 25.79 -18.28 1.57
N LEU A 262 25.30 -17.28 0.84
CA LEU A 262 24.64 -16.08 1.34
C LEU A 262 23.43 -15.78 0.44
N THR A 263 22.45 -15.07 0.99
CA THR A 263 21.26 -14.63 0.27
C THR A 263 21.05 -13.13 0.44
N GLY A 264 20.12 -12.55 -0.34
CA GLY A 264 19.73 -11.14 -0.19
C GLY A 264 19.18 -10.79 1.21
N GLU A 265 18.67 -11.77 1.96
CA GLU A 265 18.20 -11.56 3.35
C GLU A 265 19.35 -11.22 4.32
N ASP A 266 20.58 -11.58 3.95
CA ASP A 266 21.77 -11.23 4.73
C ASP A 266 22.18 -9.76 4.53
N LEU A 267 21.59 -9.02 3.59
CA LEU A 267 21.89 -7.61 3.30
C LEU A 267 21.14 -6.63 4.22
N VAL A 268 21.78 -5.51 4.53
CA VAL A 268 21.18 -4.39 5.30
C VAL A 268 21.10 -3.13 4.45
N ASP A 269 22.05 -2.95 3.53
CA ASP A 269 22.16 -1.72 2.75
C ASP A 269 22.77 -2.02 1.38
N ALA A 270 22.35 -1.26 0.38
CA ALA A 270 22.92 -1.26 -0.96
C ALA A 270 22.77 0.12 -1.60
N GLN A 271 23.85 0.67 -2.14
CA GLN A 271 23.90 2.02 -2.69
C GLN A 271 24.66 2.03 -4.02
N ALA A 272 24.08 2.69 -5.01
CA ALA A 272 24.76 3.01 -6.26
C ALA A 272 25.81 4.10 -5.99
N THR A 273 27.06 3.78 -6.30
CA THR A 273 28.22 4.67 -6.18
C THR A 273 29.06 4.59 -7.45
N PHE A 274 30.09 5.42 -7.55
CA PHE A 274 31.11 5.28 -8.58
C PHE A 274 32.36 4.62 -8.00
N ASP A 275 32.98 3.72 -8.76
CA ASP A 275 34.28 3.17 -8.40
C ASP A 275 35.34 4.28 -8.45
N GLN A 276 36.16 4.41 -7.40
CA GLN A 276 37.12 5.50 -7.28
C GLN A 276 38.24 5.43 -8.32
N ARG A 277 38.45 4.26 -8.94
CA ARG A 277 39.54 4.02 -9.88
C ARG A 277 39.08 4.07 -11.33
N SER A 278 37.99 3.37 -11.69
CA SER A 278 37.48 3.37 -13.06
C SER A 278 36.44 4.46 -13.35
N ASN A 279 35.89 5.10 -12.31
CA ASN A 279 34.75 6.03 -12.43
C ASN A 279 33.51 5.39 -13.09
N GLU A 280 33.40 4.06 -13.03
CA GLU A 280 32.24 3.31 -13.49
C GLU A 280 31.20 3.20 -12.37
N PRO A 281 29.90 3.17 -12.70
CA PRO A 281 28.85 2.97 -11.72
C PRO A 281 28.89 1.53 -11.17
N VAL A 282 28.89 1.42 -9.84
CA VAL A 282 28.93 0.15 -9.11
C VAL A 282 27.91 0.16 -7.98
N VAL A 283 27.47 -1.02 -7.55
CA VAL A 283 26.57 -1.14 -6.39
C VAL A 283 27.37 -1.60 -5.18
N SER A 284 27.56 -0.70 -4.22
CA SER A 284 28.12 -1.06 -2.91
C SER A 284 27.04 -1.71 -2.06
N PHE A 285 27.38 -2.75 -1.30
CA PHE A 285 26.44 -3.42 -0.40
C PHE A 285 27.08 -3.75 0.94
N ARG A 286 26.25 -3.91 1.96
CA ARG A 286 26.66 -4.26 3.32
C ARG A 286 25.77 -5.34 3.90
N PHE A 287 26.41 -6.37 4.46
CA PHE A 287 25.72 -7.45 5.16
C PHE A 287 25.38 -7.07 6.61
N ASN A 288 24.40 -7.80 7.17
CA ASN A 288 24.12 -7.80 8.60
C ASN A 288 25.23 -8.53 9.37
N THR A 289 25.17 -8.51 10.70
CA THR A 289 26.20 -9.13 11.56
C THR A 289 26.35 -10.65 11.37
N SER A 290 25.29 -11.35 10.96
CA SER A 290 25.33 -12.79 10.67
C SER A 290 25.97 -13.04 9.30
N GLY A 291 25.48 -12.36 8.26
CA GLY A 291 26.00 -12.41 6.90
C GLY A 291 27.46 -12.01 6.81
N ALA A 292 27.88 -10.94 7.51
CA ALA A 292 29.28 -10.51 7.55
C ALA A 292 30.23 -11.60 8.10
N ARG A 293 29.79 -12.35 9.12
CA ARG A 293 30.57 -13.48 9.68
C ARG A 293 30.67 -14.65 8.71
N LYS A 294 29.55 -15.02 8.08
CA LYS A 294 29.54 -16.06 7.03
C LYS A 294 30.43 -15.65 5.86
N PHE A 295 30.32 -14.42 5.39
CA PHE A 295 31.11 -13.87 4.29
C PHE A 295 32.61 -13.83 4.62
N ALA A 296 32.98 -13.43 5.84
CA ALA A 296 34.37 -13.48 6.29
C ALA A 296 34.92 -14.92 6.30
N LEU A 297 34.13 -15.90 6.76
CA LEU A 297 34.54 -17.30 6.77
C LEU A 297 34.73 -17.85 5.35
N VAL A 298 33.77 -17.58 4.46
CA VAL A 298 33.79 -18.02 3.06
C VAL A 298 34.99 -17.43 2.33
N THR A 299 35.24 -16.12 2.48
CA THR A 299 36.36 -15.44 1.79
C THR A 299 37.73 -15.88 2.31
N GLN A 300 37.87 -16.17 3.62
CA GLN A 300 39.10 -16.72 4.18
C GLN A 300 39.47 -18.09 3.60
N GLN A 301 38.47 -18.94 3.38
CA GLN A 301 38.68 -20.31 2.90
C GLN A 301 38.84 -20.42 1.38
N ASN A 302 38.46 -19.37 0.64
CA ASN A 302 38.32 -19.41 -0.82
C ASN A 302 39.09 -18.29 -1.55
N VAL A 303 40.25 -17.90 -1.03
CA VAL A 303 41.15 -16.95 -1.70
C VAL A 303 41.56 -17.48 -3.08
N ASN A 304 41.62 -16.60 -4.07
CA ASN A 304 41.87 -16.86 -5.50
C ASN A 304 40.77 -17.63 -6.24
N ARG A 305 39.59 -17.83 -5.63
CA ARG A 305 38.42 -18.38 -6.33
C ARG A 305 37.44 -17.26 -6.72
N ALA A 306 36.69 -17.48 -7.80
CA ALA A 306 35.63 -16.56 -8.22
C ALA A 306 34.36 -16.76 -7.38
N PHE A 307 33.74 -15.65 -7.02
CA PHE A 307 32.54 -15.57 -6.19
C PHE A 307 31.42 -14.97 -7.02
N ALA A 308 30.49 -15.82 -7.46
CA ALA A 308 29.39 -15.43 -8.32
C ALA A 308 28.25 -14.79 -7.52
N ILE A 309 27.80 -13.65 -8.01
CA ILE A 309 26.63 -12.92 -7.56
C ILE A 309 25.53 -13.19 -8.57
N VAL A 310 24.48 -13.89 -8.12
CA VAL A 310 23.39 -14.35 -8.97
C VAL A 310 22.12 -13.59 -8.60
N LEU A 311 21.40 -13.09 -9.60
CA LEU A 311 20.11 -12.44 -9.46
C LEU A 311 19.12 -13.16 -10.38
N ASP A 312 18.03 -13.70 -9.83
CA ASP A 312 16.97 -14.38 -10.59
C ASP A 312 17.48 -15.50 -11.55
N ASN A 313 18.53 -16.21 -11.14
CA ASN A 313 19.27 -17.25 -11.90
C ASN A 313 20.19 -16.75 -13.02
N GLU A 314 20.50 -15.46 -13.07
CA GLU A 314 21.50 -14.89 -13.98
C GLU A 314 22.69 -14.37 -13.19
N VAL A 315 23.91 -14.61 -13.69
CA VAL A 315 25.14 -14.12 -13.05
C VAL A 315 25.32 -12.65 -13.39
N VAL A 316 25.20 -11.79 -12.37
CA VAL A 316 25.42 -10.35 -12.50
C VAL A 316 26.91 -10.02 -12.51
N SER A 317 27.67 -10.69 -11.65
CA SER A 317 29.12 -10.47 -11.53
C SER A 317 29.79 -11.68 -10.89
N ALA A 318 31.01 -12.01 -11.31
CA ALA A 318 31.80 -13.11 -10.73
C ALA A 318 33.24 -12.67 -10.36
N PRO A 319 33.41 -11.72 -9.43
CA PRO A 319 34.74 -11.25 -9.04
C PRO A 319 35.57 -12.34 -8.35
N VAL A 320 36.89 -12.26 -8.53
CA VAL A 320 37.86 -13.14 -7.85
C VAL A 320 38.17 -12.59 -6.45
N ILE A 321 38.07 -13.44 -5.43
CA ILE A 321 38.45 -13.11 -4.05
C ILE A 321 39.97 -13.01 -3.97
N ARG A 322 40.53 -11.80 -3.86
CA ARG A 322 41.99 -11.58 -3.81
C ARG A 322 42.55 -11.66 -2.39
N GLU A 323 41.78 -11.17 -1.44
CA GLU A 323 42.12 -11.15 -0.01
C GLU A 323 40.89 -11.46 0.84
N PRO A 324 41.06 -11.98 2.07
CA PRO A 324 39.95 -12.21 2.97
C PRO A 324 39.21 -10.92 3.34
N ILE A 325 37.88 -10.89 3.18
CA ILE A 325 37.06 -9.70 3.43
C ILE A 325 36.39 -9.84 4.80
N LEU A 326 36.94 -9.15 5.80
CA LEU A 326 36.44 -9.21 7.19
C LEU A 326 35.43 -8.10 7.52
N GLY A 327 35.30 -7.09 6.65
CA GLY A 327 34.48 -5.90 6.89
C GLY A 327 32.98 -6.07 6.63
N GLY A 328 32.55 -7.18 6.01
CA GLY A 328 31.13 -7.44 5.73
C GLY A 328 30.50 -6.53 4.67
N SER A 329 31.32 -5.84 3.87
CA SER A 329 30.89 -5.00 2.75
C SER A 329 31.57 -5.43 1.45
N GLY A 330 30.92 -5.17 0.32
CA GLY A 330 31.46 -5.46 -1.00
C GLY A 330 30.93 -4.49 -2.06
N GLN A 331 31.44 -4.64 -3.27
CA GLN A 331 30.99 -3.91 -4.45
C GLN A 331 30.67 -4.87 -5.59
N ILE A 332 29.55 -4.62 -6.26
CA ILE A 332 29.13 -5.31 -7.49
C ILE A 332 29.56 -4.41 -8.63
N SER A 333 30.57 -4.87 -9.38
CA SER A 333 31.00 -4.23 -10.61
C SER A 333 30.42 -4.96 -11.81
N GLY A 334 30.06 -4.20 -12.84
CA GLY A 334 29.54 -4.67 -14.12
C GLY A 334 29.44 -3.48 -15.08
N SER A 335 29.07 -3.72 -16.33
CA SER A 335 28.84 -2.65 -17.31
C SER A 335 27.49 -1.96 -17.08
N PHE A 336 27.27 -1.45 -15.87
CA PHE A 336 26.01 -0.80 -15.51
C PHE A 336 25.92 0.61 -16.08
N THR A 337 24.69 1.06 -16.34
CA THR A 337 24.39 2.49 -16.44
C THR A 337 24.16 3.06 -15.03
N VAL A 338 24.21 4.38 -14.88
CA VAL A 338 23.91 5.04 -13.58
C VAL A 338 22.50 4.67 -13.11
N GLU A 339 21.54 4.63 -14.03
CA GLU A 339 20.17 4.23 -13.75
C GLU A 339 20.06 2.76 -13.38
N GLY A 340 20.70 1.85 -14.14
CA GLY A 340 20.69 0.42 -13.84
C GLY A 340 21.34 0.08 -12.51
N ALA A 341 22.42 0.78 -12.11
CA ALA A 341 23.03 0.62 -10.79
C ALA A 341 22.09 1.08 -9.67
N ASN A 342 21.34 2.17 -9.88
CA ASN A 342 20.35 2.66 -8.92
C ASN A 342 19.18 1.66 -8.79
N ASP A 343 18.63 1.20 -9.90
CA ASP A 343 17.55 0.22 -9.92
C ASP A 343 17.95 -1.08 -9.22
N LEU A 344 19.16 -1.59 -9.49
CA LEU A 344 19.69 -2.74 -8.77
C LEU A 344 19.83 -2.46 -7.27
N ALA A 345 20.35 -1.29 -6.87
CA ALA A 345 20.46 -0.92 -5.46
C ALA A 345 19.10 -0.84 -4.75
N ILE A 346 18.05 -0.37 -5.44
CA ILE A 346 16.66 -0.36 -4.93
C ILE A 346 16.17 -1.79 -4.70
N LEU A 347 16.36 -2.68 -5.69
CA LEU A 347 15.95 -4.09 -5.58
C LEU A 347 16.65 -4.80 -4.42
N LEU A 348 17.95 -4.56 -4.23
CA LEU A 348 18.73 -5.15 -3.15
C LEU A 348 18.31 -4.66 -1.75
N ARG A 349 17.99 -3.37 -1.60
CA ARG A 349 17.50 -2.82 -0.31
C ARG A 349 16.08 -3.24 0.03
N ALA A 350 15.20 -3.27 -0.97
CA ALA A 350 13.81 -3.66 -0.76
C ALA A 350 13.65 -5.16 -0.48
N GLY A 351 14.58 -5.99 -0.99
CA GLY A 351 14.59 -7.43 -0.82
C GLY A 351 13.81 -8.17 -1.91
N ALA A 352 13.87 -9.50 -1.84
CA ALA A 352 13.26 -10.38 -2.82
C ALA A 352 11.75 -10.55 -2.59
N LEU A 353 10.98 -10.66 -3.67
CA LEU A 353 9.57 -11.05 -3.59
C LEU A 353 9.46 -12.56 -3.24
N PRO A 354 8.56 -12.96 -2.33
CA PRO A 354 8.39 -14.37 -1.97
C PRO A 354 7.85 -15.23 -3.12
N ALA A 355 7.15 -14.62 -4.08
CA ALA A 355 6.60 -15.27 -5.26
C ALA A 355 6.55 -14.28 -6.43
N ARG A 356 6.55 -14.80 -7.65
CA ARG A 356 6.40 -13.98 -8.87
C ARG A 356 5.02 -13.30 -8.91
N LEU A 357 4.99 -12.07 -9.41
CA LEU A 357 3.76 -11.31 -9.64
C LEU A 357 3.44 -11.29 -11.14
N THR A 358 2.16 -11.48 -11.49
CA THR A 358 1.64 -11.32 -12.85
C THR A 358 0.74 -10.10 -12.92
N ILE A 359 0.83 -9.32 -14.00
CA ILE A 359 -0.04 -8.15 -14.19
C ILE A 359 -1.39 -8.65 -14.76
N LEU A 360 -2.47 -8.38 -14.03
CA LEU A 360 -3.85 -8.64 -14.48
C LEU A 360 -4.46 -7.44 -15.19
N GLU A 361 -4.22 -6.24 -14.66
CA GLU A 361 -4.77 -5.01 -15.20
C GLU A 361 -3.75 -3.88 -15.08
N GLU A 362 -3.63 -3.09 -16.14
CA GLU A 362 -2.80 -1.90 -16.20
C GLU A 362 -3.63 -0.74 -16.74
N ARG A 363 -3.58 0.41 -16.04
CA ARG A 363 -4.12 1.67 -16.54
C ARG A 363 -3.14 2.79 -16.24
N THR A 364 -2.77 3.55 -17.26
CA THR A 364 -1.89 4.70 -17.12
C THR A 364 -2.67 5.95 -17.46
N VAL A 365 -2.65 6.93 -16.57
CA VAL A 365 -3.30 8.24 -16.78
C VAL A 365 -2.20 9.28 -16.97
N GLY A 366 -2.20 9.95 -18.12
CA GLY A 366 -1.25 11.02 -18.39
C GLY A 366 -1.51 12.25 -17.50
N PRO A 367 -0.45 12.92 -16.98
CA PRO A 367 -0.60 14.11 -16.13
C PRO A 367 -1.43 15.24 -16.76
N GLY A 368 -1.40 15.38 -18.09
CA GLY A 368 -2.17 16.40 -18.81
C GLY A 368 -3.69 16.23 -18.68
N LEU A 369 -4.20 14.99 -18.73
CA LEU A 369 -5.64 14.73 -18.59
C LEU A 369 -6.15 15.03 -17.17
N GLY A 370 -5.30 14.84 -16.17
CA GLY A 370 -5.58 15.19 -14.78
C GLY A 370 -5.65 16.70 -14.58
N ALA A 371 -4.67 17.44 -15.10
CA ALA A 371 -4.63 18.91 -15.01
C ALA A 371 -5.87 19.57 -15.65
N ASP A 372 -6.26 19.12 -16.85
CA ASP A 372 -7.46 19.62 -17.54
C ASP A 372 -8.73 19.34 -16.72
N SER A 373 -8.81 18.16 -16.10
CA SER A 373 -9.94 17.78 -15.24
C SER A 373 -10.01 18.61 -13.96
N ILE A 374 -8.85 18.93 -13.35
CA ILE A 374 -8.78 19.84 -12.20
C ILE A 374 -9.27 21.23 -12.61
N GLU A 375 -8.82 21.75 -13.75
CA GLU A 375 -9.21 23.07 -14.23
C GLU A 375 -10.72 23.15 -14.50
N ALA A 376 -11.27 22.18 -15.24
CA ALA A 376 -12.70 22.08 -15.51
C ALA A 376 -13.51 21.94 -14.21
N GLY A 377 -13.07 21.10 -13.27
CA GLY A 377 -13.70 20.91 -11.96
C GLY A 377 -13.69 22.18 -11.09
N LYS A 378 -12.57 22.93 -11.12
CA LYS A 378 -12.45 24.23 -10.44
C LYS A 378 -13.41 25.27 -11.03
N ILE A 379 -13.51 25.35 -12.35
CA ILE A 379 -14.43 26.28 -13.03
C ILE A 379 -15.88 25.89 -12.71
N ALA A 380 -16.24 24.61 -12.83
CA ALA A 380 -17.59 24.12 -12.56
C ALA A 380 -18.02 24.35 -11.10
N SER A 381 -17.14 24.07 -10.14
CA SER A 381 -17.41 24.30 -8.71
C SER A 381 -17.54 25.79 -8.37
N LEU A 382 -16.73 26.66 -8.98
CA LEU A 382 -16.80 28.10 -8.78
C LEU A 382 -18.09 28.69 -9.37
N LEU A 383 -18.45 28.31 -10.60
CA LEU A 383 -19.71 28.73 -11.23
C LEU A 383 -20.93 28.22 -10.45
N GLY A 384 -20.93 26.95 -10.03
CA GLY A 384 -21.99 26.36 -9.23
C GLY A 384 -22.16 27.07 -7.88
N THR A 385 -21.06 27.27 -7.16
CA THR A 385 -21.06 28.00 -5.87
C THR A 385 -21.55 29.43 -6.04
N PHE A 386 -21.08 30.14 -7.07
CA PHE A 386 -21.53 31.50 -7.37
C PHE A 386 -23.03 31.56 -7.67
N GLY A 387 -23.54 30.65 -8.50
CA GLY A 387 -24.97 30.56 -8.81
C GLY A 387 -25.83 30.32 -7.56
N VAL A 388 -25.39 29.42 -6.68
CA VAL A 388 -26.04 29.13 -5.39
C VAL A 388 -26.03 30.35 -4.46
N VAL A 389 -24.90 31.07 -4.36
CA VAL A 389 -24.79 32.29 -3.55
C VAL A 389 -25.76 33.36 -4.03
N VAL A 390 -25.82 33.60 -5.35
CA VAL A 390 -26.73 34.58 -5.96
C VAL A 390 -28.18 34.18 -5.72
N PHE A 391 -28.53 32.91 -5.92
CA PHE A 391 -29.88 32.41 -5.67
C PHE A 391 -30.31 32.63 -4.21
N MET A 392 -29.44 32.29 -3.25
CA MET A 392 -29.76 32.46 -1.82
C MET A 392 -29.94 33.91 -1.42
N LEU A 393 -29.13 34.82 -1.96
CA LEU A 393 -29.30 36.26 -1.73
C LEU A 393 -30.60 36.78 -2.34
N ALA A 394 -30.92 36.37 -3.57
CA ALA A 394 -32.13 36.80 -4.26
C ALA A 394 -33.41 36.27 -3.61
N ALA A 395 -33.43 35.00 -3.18
CA ALA A 395 -34.61 34.35 -2.63
C ALA A 395 -34.86 34.63 -1.14
N TYR A 396 -33.80 34.80 -0.34
CA TYR A 396 -33.89 34.87 1.13
C TYR A 396 -33.26 36.13 1.75
N GLY A 397 -32.71 37.05 0.95
CA GLY A 397 -32.16 38.33 1.42
C GLY A 397 -31.13 38.16 2.55
N LEU A 398 -31.44 38.70 3.74
CA LEU A 398 -30.55 38.64 4.90
C LEU A 398 -30.30 37.19 5.39
N PHE A 399 -31.30 36.33 5.35
CA PHE A 399 -31.13 34.92 5.72
C PHE A 399 -30.29 34.18 4.68
N GLY A 400 -30.34 34.62 3.41
CA GLY A 400 -29.42 34.20 2.36
C GLY A 400 -27.96 34.50 2.69
N VAL A 401 -27.65 35.66 3.29
CA VAL A 401 -26.29 36.00 3.74
C VAL A 401 -25.79 35.02 4.81
N PHE A 402 -26.64 34.68 5.79
CA PHE A 402 -26.26 33.71 6.84
C PHE A 402 -26.03 32.31 6.27
N ALA A 403 -26.85 31.87 5.32
CA ALA A 403 -26.65 30.60 4.63
C ALA A 403 -25.34 30.59 3.83
N ASN A 404 -25.00 31.68 3.14
CA ASN A 404 -23.76 31.79 2.39
C ASN A 404 -22.52 31.77 3.30
N LEU A 405 -22.57 32.44 4.46
CA LEU A 405 -21.51 32.33 5.46
C LEU A 405 -21.37 30.90 6.00
N ALA A 406 -22.49 30.20 6.22
CA ALA A 406 -22.46 28.80 6.62
C ALA A 406 -21.90 27.88 5.52
N LEU A 407 -22.16 28.18 4.24
CA LEU A 407 -21.59 27.46 3.10
C LEU A 407 -20.06 27.64 3.01
N ILE A 408 -19.55 28.85 3.25
CA ILE A 408 -18.09 29.10 3.28
C ILE A 408 -17.44 28.29 4.40
N VAL A 409 -18.03 28.31 5.60
CA VAL A 409 -17.55 27.50 6.74
C VAL A 409 -17.62 26.01 6.43
N ASN A 410 -18.68 25.55 5.77
CA ASN A 410 -18.80 24.16 5.34
C ASN A 410 -17.62 23.76 4.43
N MET A 411 -17.33 24.57 3.41
CA MET A 411 -16.22 24.32 2.48
C MET A 411 -14.87 24.26 3.20
N ILE A 412 -14.62 25.19 4.12
CA ILE A 412 -13.41 25.21 4.95
C ILE A 412 -13.29 23.92 5.77
N LEU A 413 -14.39 23.46 6.37
CA LEU A 413 -14.40 22.24 7.17
C LEU A 413 -14.20 20.98 6.31
N ILE A 414 -14.73 20.93 5.09
CA ILE A 414 -14.49 19.82 4.16
C ILE A 414 -13.00 19.73 3.81
N PHE A 415 -12.39 20.81 3.36
CA PHE A 415 -10.96 20.82 3.00
C PHE A 415 -10.05 20.57 4.21
N GLY A 416 -10.40 21.14 5.37
CA GLY A 416 -9.70 20.88 6.62
C GLY A 416 -9.77 19.42 7.03
N ALA A 417 -10.95 18.79 6.94
CA ALA A 417 -11.12 17.37 7.24
C ALA A 417 -10.34 16.47 6.27
N LEU A 418 -10.42 16.72 4.96
CA LEU A 418 -9.67 15.96 3.95
C LEU A 418 -8.15 16.01 4.18
N SER A 419 -7.61 17.21 4.45
CA SER A 419 -6.19 17.39 4.77
C SER A 419 -5.79 16.65 6.06
N THR A 420 -6.58 16.76 7.13
CA THR A 420 -6.24 16.11 8.41
C THR A 420 -6.28 14.58 8.35
N LEU A 421 -7.22 14.03 7.58
CA LEU A 421 -7.38 12.59 7.42
C LEU A 421 -6.42 12.00 6.39
N GLY A 422 -5.71 12.83 5.61
CA GLY A 422 -4.92 12.36 4.48
C GLY A 422 -5.77 11.69 3.40
N ALA A 423 -7.04 12.10 3.28
CA ALA A 423 -7.98 11.50 2.35
C ALA A 423 -7.69 11.98 0.91
N THR A 424 -7.63 11.03 -0.01
CA THR A 424 -7.36 11.29 -1.42
C THR A 424 -8.57 11.94 -2.11
N LEU A 425 -8.36 13.12 -2.71
CA LEU A 425 -9.33 13.81 -3.55
C LEU A 425 -9.24 13.30 -4.99
N THR A 426 -10.31 12.70 -5.48
CA THR A 426 -10.42 12.16 -6.85
C THR A 426 -11.33 13.04 -7.71
N LEU A 427 -11.40 12.80 -9.02
CA LEU A 427 -12.33 13.52 -9.91
C LEU A 427 -13.79 13.31 -9.49
N PRO A 428 -14.26 12.07 -9.23
CA PRO A 428 -15.54 11.85 -8.56
C PRO A 428 -15.64 12.57 -7.21
N GLY A 429 -14.57 12.61 -6.41
CA GLY A 429 -14.52 13.38 -5.16
C GLY A 429 -14.86 14.86 -5.34
N ILE A 430 -14.37 15.52 -6.40
CA ILE A 430 -14.74 16.90 -6.75
C ILE A 430 -16.25 16.99 -7.01
N ALA A 431 -16.83 16.03 -7.74
CA ALA A 431 -18.28 15.98 -7.95
C ALA A 431 -19.05 15.79 -6.62
N GLY A 432 -18.49 15.04 -5.66
CA GLY A 432 -19.03 14.90 -4.30
C GLY A 432 -19.04 16.23 -3.54
N ILE A 433 -17.99 17.04 -3.67
CA ILE A 433 -17.95 18.40 -3.10
C ILE A 433 -19.02 19.28 -3.74
N VAL A 434 -19.14 19.27 -5.08
CA VAL A 434 -20.17 20.05 -5.80
C VAL A 434 -21.58 19.63 -5.39
N LEU A 435 -21.85 18.33 -5.27
CA LEU A 435 -23.12 17.80 -4.78
C LEU A 435 -23.39 18.27 -3.33
N THR A 436 -22.37 18.25 -2.48
CA THR A 436 -22.46 18.71 -1.09
C THR A 436 -22.79 20.21 -1.01
N VAL A 437 -22.24 21.05 -1.89
CA VAL A 437 -22.60 22.48 -1.95
C VAL A 437 -24.10 22.67 -2.17
N GLY A 438 -24.70 21.90 -3.08
CA GLY A 438 -26.14 21.92 -3.32
C GLY A 438 -26.95 21.48 -2.10
N MET A 439 -26.59 20.34 -1.52
CA MET A 439 -27.27 19.79 -0.32
C MET A 439 -27.13 20.69 0.91
N ALA A 440 -25.98 21.35 1.08
CA ALA A 440 -25.73 22.26 2.21
C ALA A 440 -26.65 23.47 2.19
N VAL A 441 -27.01 23.94 0.99
CA VAL A 441 -27.96 25.02 0.82
C VAL A 441 -29.40 24.55 0.95
N ASP A 442 -29.73 23.36 0.44
CA ASP A 442 -31.07 22.75 0.61
C ASP A 442 -31.48 22.64 2.08
N ALA A 443 -30.56 22.24 2.96
CA ALA A 443 -30.81 22.21 4.41
C ALA A 443 -31.17 23.59 4.98
N ASN A 444 -30.54 24.67 4.50
CA ASN A 444 -30.88 26.04 4.91
C ASN A 444 -32.23 26.49 4.33
N VAL A 445 -32.53 26.13 3.07
CA VAL A 445 -33.82 26.39 2.41
C VAL A 445 -34.97 25.76 3.21
N LEU A 446 -34.84 24.50 3.60
CA LEU A 446 -35.85 23.78 4.38
C LEU A 446 -36.14 24.46 5.72
N ILE A 447 -35.08 24.93 6.41
CA ILE A 447 -35.22 25.72 7.65
C ILE A 447 -35.97 27.02 7.36
N PHE A 448 -35.55 27.77 6.33
CA PHE A 448 -36.11 29.11 6.05
C PHE A 448 -37.57 29.04 5.60
N GLU A 449 -37.94 28.07 4.76
CA GLU A 449 -39.35 27.87 4.41
C GLU A 449 -40.18 27.46 5.62
N ARG A 450 -39.66 26.60 6.50
CA ARG A 450 -40.37 26.24 7.73
C ARG A 450 -40.58 27.45 8.64
N ILE A 451 -39.59 28.34 8.76
CA ILE A 451 -39.70 29.60 9.49
C ILE A 451 -40.77 30.50 8.83
N ARG A 452 -40.77 30.60 7.50
CA ARG A 452 -41.73 31.41 6.74
C ARG A 452 -43.16 30.88 6.92
N GLU A 453 -43.35 29.57 6.92
CA GLU A 453 -44.63 28.92 7.17
C GLU A 453 -45.15 29.22 8.58
N GLU A 454 -44.31 29.06 9.61
CA GLU A 454 -44.70 29.35 11.00
C GLU A 454 -44.98 30.84 11.24
N ALA A 455 -44.28 31.73 10.54
CA ALA A 455 -44.57 33.17 10.58
C ALA A 455 -45.92 33.50 9.92
N ARG A 456 -46.27 32.83 8.81
CA ARG A 456 -47.59 32.97 8.15
C ARG A 456 -48.73 32.43 9.03
N LEU A 457 -48.46 31.44 9.86
CA LEU A 457 -49.40 30.93 10.87
C LEU A 457 -49.59 31.88 12.08
N GLY A 458 -49.01 33.09 12.04
CA GLY A 458 -49.22 34.14 13.04
C GLY A 458 -48.32 34.06 14.27
N ARG A 459 -47.29 33.20 14.27
CA ARG A 459 -46.30 33.17 15.37
C ARG A 459 -45.45 34.43 15.36
N SER A 460 -44.98 34.84 16.55
CA SER A 460 -44.00 35.91 16.67
C SER A 460 -42.70 35.56 15.94
N ALA A 461 -41.96 36.55 15.44
CA ALA A 461 -40.74 36.33 14.65
C ALA A 461 -39.73 35.40 15.35
N ILE A 462 -39.52 35.60 16.66
CA ILE A 462 -38.62 34.77 17.48
C ILE A 462 -39.19 33.35 17.64
N GLY A 463 -40.50 33.22 17.86
CA GLY A 463 -41.17 31.92 18.01
C GLY A 463 -41.19 31.11 16.71
N ALA A 464 -41.38 31.77 15.57
CA ALA A 464 -41.32 31.15 14.25
C ALA A 464 -39.92 30.60 13.95
N ILE A 465 -38.86 31.34 14.29
CA ILE A 465 -37.47 30.89 14.14
C ILE A 465 -37.20 29.65 14.99
N ASP A 466 -37.52 29.68 16.29
CA ASP A 466 -37.24 28.59 17.22
C ASP A 466 -37.95 27.29 16.80
N VAL A 467 -39.22 27.40 16.40
CA VAL A 467 -40.02 26.26 15.96
C VAL A 467 -39.58 25.76 14.58
N GLY A 468 -39.22 26.68 13.68
CA GLY A 468 -38.69 26.35 12.36
C GLY A 468 -37.45 25.46 12.44
N PHE A 469 -36.46 25.85 13.24
CA PHE A 469 -35.26 25.03 13.46
C PHE A 469 -35.58 23.67 14.10
N ASN A 470 -36.42 23.64 15.14
CA ASN A 470 -36.77 22.39 15.83
C ASN A 470 -37.52 21.41 14.93
N ARG A 471 -38.42 21.88 14.07
CA ARG A 471 -39.21 21.04 13.16
C ARG A 471 -38.40 20.61 11.93
N ALA A 472 -37.53 21.47 11.40
CA ALA A 472 -36.69 21.16 10.25
C ALA A 472 -35.59 20.14 10.57
N LEU A 473 -35.11 20.08 11.82
CA LEU A 473 -34.02 19.19 12.23
C LEU A 473 -34.30 17.70 11.93
N GLY A 474 -35.53 17.22 12.18
CA GLY A 474 -35.89 15.83 11.90
C GLY A 474 -35.70 15.48 10.43
N THR A 475 -36.29 16.29 9.53
CA THR A 475 -36.19 16.09 8.08
C THR A 475 -34.76 16.21 7.57
N ILE A 476 -33.97 17.16 8.09
CA ILE A 476 -32.57 17.33 7.70
C ILE A 476 -31.73 16.14 8.13
N LEU A 477 -31.90 15.66 9.37
CA LEU A 477 -31.17 14.51 9.86
C LEU A 477 -31.57 13.24 9.10
N ASP A 478 -32.86 13.02 8.86
CA ASP A 478 -33.34 11.85 8.11
C ASP A 478 -32.72 11.80 6.70
N ALA A 479 -32.80 12.91 5.94
CA ALA A 479 -32.23 12.98 4.60
C ALA A 479 -30.70 12.76 4.60
N ASN A 480 -29.98 13.40 5.52
CA ASN A 480 -28.52 13.28 5.61
C ASN A 480 -28.07 11.89 6.08
N ILE A 481 -28.79 11.27 7.02
CA ILE A 481 -28.49 9.91 7.50
C ILE A 481 -28.70 8.90 6.37
N THR A 482 -29.76 9.02 5.58
CA THR A 482 -29.96 8.16 4.40
C THR A 482 -28.81 8.28 3.41
N THR A 483 -28.38 9.50 3.08
CA THR A 483 -27.25 9.72 2.18
C THR A 483 -25.92 9.24 2.78
N LEU A 484 -25.75 9.36 4.10
CA LEU A 484 -24.56 8.87 4.81
C LEU A 484 -24.47 7.35 4.76
N ILE A 485 -25.61 6.64 4.90
CA ILE A 485 -25.65 5.17 4.75
C ILE A 485 -25.19 4.78 3.34
N ALA A 486 -25.67 5.49 2.30
CA ALA A 486 -25.22 5.25 0.93
C ALA A 486 -23.71 5.51 0.78
N ALA A 487 -23.19 6.58 1.35
CA ALA A 487 -21.75 6.88 1.35
C ALA A 487 -20.93 5.78 2.03
N VAL A 488 -21.38 5.26 3.18
CA VAL A 488 -20.70 4.15 3.88
C VAL A 488 -20.68 2.88 3.02
N ILE A 489 -21.80 2.55 2.37
CA ILE A 489 -21.88 1.40 1.46
C ILE A 489 -20.90 1.57 0.28
N LEU A 490 -20.88 2.76 -0.34
CA LEU A 490 -19.94 3.09 -1.41
C LEU A 490 -18.48 3.06 -0.96
N PHE A 491 -18.18 3.40 0.29
CA PHE A 491 -16.83 3.34 0.84
C PHE A 491 -16.31 1.90 0.98
N TYR A 492 -17.16 0.99 1.47
CA TYR A 492 -16.78 -0.42 1.67
C TYR A 492 -16.77 -1.22 0.37
N LEU A 493 -17.76 -1.01 -0.52
CA LEU A 493 -17.90 -1.78 -1.76
C LEU A 493 -17.23 -1.13 -2.96
N GLY A 494 -16.99 0.18 -2.94
CA GLY A 494 -16.36 0.92 -4.02
C GLY A 494 -14.84 0.73 -4.03
N SER A 495 -14.27 0.76 -5.24
CA SER A 495 -12.82 0.76 -5.47
C SER A 495 -12.34 2.13 -5.96
N GLY A 496 -11.06 2.43 -5.68
CA GLY A 496 -10.34 3.62 -6.15
C GLY A 496 -11.16 4.93 -6.14
N PRO A 497 -11.54 5.49 -7.30
CA PRO A 497 -12.25 6.77 -7.39
C PRO A 497 -13.59 6.84 -6.66
N ILE A 498 -14.34 5.73 -6.62
CA ILE A 498 -15.67 5.66 -5.97
C ILE A 498 -15.51 5.78 -4.45
N ARG A 499 -14.46 5.19 -3.88
CA ARG A 499 -14.13 5.32 -2.46
C ARG A 499 -13.78 6.78 -2.12
N GLY A 500 -13.02 7.46 -2.99
CA GLY A 500 -12.76 8.90 -2.87
C GLY A 500 -14.04 9.75 -2.84
N PHE A 501 -14.97 9.50 -3.78
CA PHE A 501 -16.30 10.13 -3.77
C PHE A 501 -17.04 9.88 -2.45
N ALA A 502 -17.10 8.63 -1.99
CA ALA A 502 -17.77 8.26 -0.75
C ALA A 502 -17.22 9.01 0.48
N VAL A 503 -15.89 9.16 0.59
CA VAL A 503 -15.25 9.92 1.67
C VAL A 503 -15.63 11.39 1.62
N THR A 504 -15.51 12.02 0.45
CA THR A 504 -15.89 13.44 0.28
C THR A 504 -17.36 13.69 0.61
N LEU A 505 -18.26 12.79 0.19
CA LEU A 505 -19.69 12.85 0.46
C LEU A 505 -19.99 12.69 1.96
N ALA A 506 -19.37 11.71 2.63
CA ALA A 506 -19.57 11.48 4.06
C ALA A 506 -19.10 12.68 4.90
N ILE A 507 -17.91 13.20 4.61
CA ILE A 507 -17.39 14.42 5.26
C ILE A 507 -18.31 15.60 4.97
N GLY A 508 -18.74 15.74 3.73
CA GLY A 508 -19.67 16.80 3.29
C GLY A 508 -20.99 16.78 4.06
N ILE A 509 -21.58 15.61 4.27
CA ILE A 509 -22.82 15.43 5.03
C ILE A 509 -22.63 15.84 6.50
N VAL A 510 -21.58 15.34 7.15
CA VAL A 510 -21.31 15.63 8.58
C VAL A 510 -21.06 17.13 8.78
N THR A 511 -20.25 17.74 7.92
CA THR A 511 -19.97 19.18 7.97
C THR A 511 -21.19 20.02 7.61
N THR A 512 -22.10 19.51 6.78
CA THR A 512 -23.37 20.18 6.42
C THR A 512 -24.32 20.25 7.60
N VAL A 513 -24.49 19.15 8.35
CA VAL A 513 -25.32 19.18 9.56
C VAL A 513 -24.77 20.20 10.56
N PHE A 514 -23.45 20.28 10.72
CA PHE A 514 -22.83 21.29 11.56
C PHE A 514 -23.06 22.73 11.03
N SER A 515 -22.78 22.99 9.76
CA SER A 515 -22.86 24.34 9.20
C SER A 515 -24.31 24.85 9.12
N ALA A 516 -25.23 24.05 8.56
CA ALA A 516 -26.62 24.44 8.32
C ALA A 516 -27.44 24.47 9.61
N PHE A 517 -27.22 23.55 10.56
CA PHE A 517 -28.02 23.53 11.80
C PHE A 517 -27.35 24.26 12.96
N THR A 518 -26.04 24.09 13.17
CA THR A 518 -25.37 24.65 14.35
C THR A 518 -24.87 26.07 14.09
N PHE A 519 -24.11 26.27 13.01
CA PHE A 519 -23.49 27.55 12.70
C PHE A 519 -24.49 28.60 12.16
N SER A 520 -25.34 28.23 11.20
CA SER A 520 -26.40 29.12 10.68
C SER A 520 -27.35 29.58 11.79
N ARG A 521 -27.78 28.65 12.68
CA ARG A 521 -28.58 28.97 13.86
C ARG A 521 -27.86 29.90 14.83
N PHE A 522 -26.55 29.73 15.02
CA PHE A 522 -25.74 30.62 15.84
C PHE A 522 -25.73 32.05 15.28
N LEU A 523 -25.51 32.22 13.97
CA LEU A 523 -25.55 33.53 13.32
C LEU A 523 -26.92 34.21 13.46
N ILE A 524 -28.00 33.45 13.19
CA ILE A 524 -29.37 33.96 13.31
C ILE A 524 -29.70 34.31 14.77
N ALA A 525 -29.30 33.48 15.74
CA ALA A 525 -29.50 33.76 17.16
C ALA A 525 -28.76 35.03 17.60
N MET A 526 -27.52 35.22 17.17
CA MET A 526 -26.74 36.43 17.45
C MET A 526 -27.42 37.67 16.86
N TRP A 527 -27.91 37.58 15.62
CA TRP A 527 -28.66 38.65 14.98
C TRP A 527 -29.97 38.99 15.70
N VAL A 528 -30.76 37.98 16.10
CA VAL A 528 -32.01 38.17 16.85
C VAL A 528 -31.75 38.85 18.21
N GLN A 529 -30.69 38.48 18.91
CA GLN A 529 -30.32 39.10 20.20
C GLN A 529 -29.93 40.57 20.05
N LEU A 530 -29.21 40.93 18.97
CA LEU A 530 -28.75 42.29 18.70
C LEU A 530 -29.86 43.21 18.18
N ARG A 531 -30.69 42.73 17.24
CA ARG A 531 -31.65 43.58 16.49
C ARG A 531 -33.09 43.50 17.01
N ARG A 532 -33.43 42.48 17.81
CA ARG A 532 -34.80 42.21 18.34
C ARG A 532 -35.91 42.47 17.30
N PRO A 533 -35.89 41.76 16.16
CA PRO A 533 -36.79 42.03 15.04
C PRO A 533 -38.25 41.74 15.39
N THR A 534 -39.15 42.64 14.98
CA THR A 534 -40.61 42.45 15.09
C THR A 534 -41.22 41.69 13.90
N ARG A 535 -40.51 41.61 12.77
CA ARG A 535 -40.89 40.84 11.58
C ARG A 535 -39.73 40.00 11.08
N VAL A 536 -40.04 38.87 10.45
CA VAL A 536 -39.07 37.97 9.82
C VAL A 536 -38.70 38.57 8.44
N PRO A 537 -37.44 38.94 8.18
CA PRO A 537 -37.00 39.54 6.92
C PRO A 537 -36.66 38.44 5.90
N ILE A 538 -37.65 37.60 5.57
CA ILE A 538 -37.51 36.46 4.65
C ILE A 538 -38.74 36.32 3.77
#